data_AF-A0A355AAG6-F1
#
_entry.id   AF-A0A355AAG6-F1
#
_cell.length_a   1.000
_cell.length_b   1.000
_cell.length_c   1.000
_cell.angle_alpha   90.00
_cell.angle_beta   90.00
_cell.angle_gamma   90.00
#
_symmetry.space_group_name_H-M   'P 1'
#
loop_
_entity.id
_entity.type
_entity.pdbx_description
1 polymer ?
#
loop_
_entity_poly.entity_id
_entity_poly.type
_entity_poly.pdbx_seq_one_letter_code
_entity_poly.pdbx_strand_id
1 'polypeptide(L)' 'IVFLDEKADVIAPIPGYQTPKQIEVYLKLFVADKYKEVTTKEQWEAYQKNFKSEFKG' A
#
# COMPACT_ATOMS: atom_id res chain seq x y z
N ILE A 1 6.16 1.57 -10.61
CA ILE A 1 4.87 0.83 -10.67
C ILE A 1 3.77 1.85 -10.40
N VAL A 2 2.66 1.83 -11.15
CA VAL A 2 1.53 2.76 -10.96
C VAL A 2 0.34 1.97 -10.43
N PHE A 3 -0.23 2.41 -9.30
CA PHE A 3 -1.45 1.83 -8.74
C PHE A 3 -2.65 2.66 -9.21
N LEU A 4 -3.61 1.99 -9.83
CA LEU A 4 -4.86 2.55 -10.33
C LEU A 4 -6.01 2.01 -9.49
N ASP A 5 -7.04 2.84 -9.26
CA ASP A 5 -8.28 2.37 -8.66
C ASP A 5 -9.19 1.68 -9.69
N GLU A 6 -10.34 1.16 -9.26
CA GLU A 6 -11.32 0.48 -10.12
C GLU A 6 -11.87 1.37 -11.25
N LYS A 7 -11.68 2.69 -11.18
CA LYS A 7 -12.10 3.68 -12.17
C LYS A 7 -10.95 4.15 -13.06
N ALA A 8 -9.78 3.51 -12.95
CA ALA A 8 -8.54 3.90 -13.62
C ALA A 8 -7.98 5.27 -13.19
N ASP A 9 -8.36 5.77 -12.02
CA ASP A 9 -7.76 6.95 -11.43
C ASP A 9 -6.42 6.59 -10.75
N VAL A 10 -5.42 7.46 -10.89
CA VAL A 10 -4.08 7.25 -10.33
C VAL A 10 -4.11 7.44 -8.82
N ILE A 11 -3.92 6.36 -8.07
CA ILE A 11 -3.89 6.43 -6.60
C ILE A 11 -2.51 6.91 -6.12
N ALA A 12 -1.43 6.29 -6.62
CA ALA A 12 -0.07 6.70 -6.28
C ALA A 12 0.96 6.23 -7.32
N PRO A 13 1.87 7.11 -7.76
CA PRO A 13 3.08 6.70 -8.44
C PRO A 13 4.10 6.18 -7.41
N ILE A 14 4.48 4.90 -7.51
CA ILE A 14 5.58 4.36 -6.70
C ILE A 14 6.88 4.43 -7.52
N PRO A 15 7.83 5.32 -7.15
CA PRO A 15 9.12 5.40 -7.83
C PRO A 15 10.01 4.21 -7.46
N GLY A 16 10.62 3.59 -8.47
CA GLY A 16 11.65 2.56 -8.31
C GLY A 16 11.15 1.11 -8.20
N TYR A 17 12.11 0.19 -8.16
CA TYR A 17 11.88 -1.24 -7.91
C TYR A 17 11.61 -1.43 -6.42
N GLN A 18 10.40 -1.86 -6.07
CA GLN A 18 10.04 -2.16 -4.69
C GLN A 18 10.16 -3.66 -4.42
N THR A 19 10.67 -3.98 -3.23
CA THR A 19 10.73 -5.37 -2.76
C THR A 19 9.31 -5.95 -2.61
N PRO A 20 9.13 -7.28 -2.74
CA PRO A 20 7.82 -7.91 -2.60
C PRO A 20 7.08 -7.53 -1.31
N LYS A 21 7.83 -7.40 -0.20
CA LYS A 21 7.31 -6.93 1.10
C LYS A 21 6.71 -5.54 1.06
N GLN A 22 7.35 -4.62 0.35
CA GLN A 22 6.87 -3.24 0.24
C GLN A 22 5.65 -3.17 -0.67
N ILE A 23 5.58 -3.99 -1.72
CA ILE A 23 4.40 -4.05 -2.60
C ILE A 23 3.20 -4.67 -1.86
N GLU A 24 3.45 -5.70 -1.04
CA GLU A 24 2.39 -6.41 -0.30
C GLU A 24 1.60 -5.48 0.63
N VAL A 25 2.28 -4.56 1.34
CA VAL A 25 1.58 -3.61 2.24
C VAL A 25 0.63 -2.69 1.46
N TYR A 26 1.01 -2.24 0.27
CA TYR A 26 0.11 -1.47 -0.60
C TYR A 26 -1.03 -2.33 -1.14
N LEU A 27 -0.76 -3.55 -1.59
CA LEU A 27 -1.80 -4.47 -2.08
C LEU A 27 -2.86 -4.72 -1.00
N LYS A 28 -2.45 -5.02 0.23
CA LYS A 28 -3.38 -5.23 1.35
C LYS A 28 -4.09 -3.95 1.76
N LEU A 29 -3.43 -2.79 1.65
CA LEU A 29 -4.05 -1.50 1.91
C LEU A 29 -5.20 -1.23 0.92
N PHE A 30 -4.99 -1.51 -0.37
CA PHE A 30 -6.00 -1.30 -1.41
C PHE A 30 -7.12 -2.34 -1.34
N VAL A 31 -6.79 -3.63 -1.19
CA VAL A 31 -7.79 -4.71 -1.06
C VAL A 31 -8.70 -4.52 0.15
N ALA A 32 -8.19 -3.94 1.23
CA ALA A 32 -8.98 -3.67 2.43
C ALA A 32 -9.66 -2.29 2.44
N ASP A 33 -9.62 -1.53 1.33
CA ASP A 33 -10.10 -0.13 1.25
C ASP A 33 -9.47 0.82 2.30
N LYS A 34 -8.43 0.37 3.00
CA LYS A 34 -7.75 1.08 4.10
C LYS A 34 -7.09 2.36 3.60
N TYR A 35 -6.80 2.48 2.32
CA TYR A 35 -6.27 3.70 1.72
C TYR A 35 -7.21 4.91 1.88
N LYS A 36 -8.52 4.68 2.08
CA LYS A 36 -9.51 5.72 2.40
C LYS A 36 -9.45 6.18 3.86
N GLU A 37 -9.01 5.30 4.76
CA GLU A 37 -8.88 5.57 6.21
C GLU A 37 -7.50 6.10 6.57
N VAL A 38 -6.46 5.64 5.87
CA VAL A 38 -5.07 6.02 6.06
C VAL A 38 -4.79 7.26 5.21
N THR A 39 -5.20 8.41 5.74
CA THR A 39 -5.05 9.71 5.05
C THR A 39 -3.86 10.51 5.57
N THR A 40 -3.31 10.15 6.74
CA THR A 40 -2.15 10.84 7.33
C THR A 40 -0.91 9.97 7.35
N LYS A 41 0.24 10.65 7.42
CA LYS A 41 1.55 9.99 7.51
C LYS A 41 1.68 9.15 8.78
N GLU A 42 1.16 9.62 9.92
CA GLU A 42 1.18 8.85 11.18
C GLU A 42 0.35 7.56 11.08
N GLN A 43 -0.82 7.62 10.45
CA GLN A 43 -1.65 6.43 10.23
C GLN A 43 -0.93 5.43 9.30
N TRP A 44 -0.22 5.93 8.28
CA TRP A 44 0.56 5.09 7.38
C TRP A 44 1.75 4.43 8.08
N GLU A 45 2.45 5.15 8.96
CA GLU A 45 3.53 4.58 9.78
C GLU A 45 3.00 3.56 10.79
N ALA A 46 1.85 3.83 11.41
CA ALA A 46 1.19 2.88 12.31
C ALA A 46 0.71 1.62 11.57
N TYR A 47 0.15 1.78 10.37
CA TYR A 47 -0.27 0.68 9.52
C TYR A 47 0.92 -0.19 9.14
N GLN A 48 2.01 0.40 8.65
CA GLN A 48 3.24 -0.32 8.32
C GLN A 48 3.87 -1.02 9.52
N LYS A 49 3.89 -0.38 10.72
CA LYS A 49 4.42 -1.02 11.94
C LYS A 49 3.61 -2.25 12.36
N ASN A 50 2.30 -2.20 12.19
CA ASN A 50 1.42 -3.33 12.51
C ASN A 50 1.29 -4.33 11.36
N PHE A 51 1.76 -3.98 10.16
CA PHE A 51 1.70 -4.81 8.99
C PHE A 51 2.63 -6.02 9.15
N LYS A 52 2.05 -7.20 9.24
CA LYS A 52 2.76 -8.47 9.13
C LYS A 52 2.68 -8.94 7.70
N SER A 53 3.81 -8.86 7.01
CA SER A 53 3.98 -9.44 5.68
C SER A 53 3.82 -10.96 5.75
N GLU A 54 2.96 -11.50 4.90
CA GLU A 54 2.79 -12.94 4.71
C GLU A 54 3.62 -13.45 3.53
N PHE A 55 4.16 -12.56 2.71
CA PHE A 55 5.09 -12.93 1.66
C PHE A 55 6.40 -13.39 2.30
N LYS A 56 6.61 -14.70 2.29
CA LYS A 56 7.92 -15.28 2.54
C LYS A 56 8.76 -15.04 1.30
N GLY A 57 9.69 -14.08 1.41
CA GLY A 57 10.76 -13.91 0.42
C GLY A 57 11.65 -15.14 0.36
#